data_AF-A0A6G1FC03-F1
#
_entry.id   AF-A0A6G1FC03-F1
#
_cell.length_a   1.000
_cell.length_b   1.000
_cell.length_c   1.000
_cell.angle_alpha   90.00
_cell.angle_beta   90.00
_cell.angle_gamma   90.00
#
_symmetry.space_group_name_H-M   'P 1'
#
loop_
_entity.id
_entity.type
_entity.pdbx_description
1 polymer ?
#
loop_
_entity_poly.entity_id
_entity_poly.type
_entity_poly.pdbx_seq_one_letter_code
_entity_poly.pdbx_strand_id
1 'polypeptide(L)'
;MDAAAREAQGSLEWRVTVPEGASVTVEHEAGVAERAWAWVVACMIALRAAVAGFARKVWKIGADDPRRAVHGLKVGLALTLVSVVYYTRPVYDGVGGNAMWAVMTVVVVFEYTVGGCMYKGFNRAVATASAGLLALGVSWVADKSGDKLEPIILSGSLFLLAAAATFSRFIPTVKARFDYGVTIFILTFSLVAVSGYRVDQLLDLAQQRMSTIAIGIIICLAVCVVIWPVWAGQELHLLTVRNMEKLAATVEGCVEDYFAAKPAQAQASPKSEGYKCVLNSKASEDSQANLARWEPPHGRFGFRHPYAQYTKVGAAMRHCAYCIEALNSCVRAEVQAPEHVKRLLGDVCTRLASQCSRVLKEASSSVAAMTGPKTLDFAVADMNTAVHELQGDLRALPPVLALEPAEMSLMDAMPLFTVASLLIEISARTEGVVDAVETLATLANFKQVEDDDDNNGQTEMKVHPLNVPDDDASTQENQTTKHPEQV
;
A
#
# COMPACT_ATOMS: atom_id res chain seq x y z
N MET A 1 -55.79 53.73 48.58
CA MET A 1 -55.07 52.45 48.50
C MET A 1 -54.66 52.28 47.06
N ASP A 2 -53.35 52.41 46.82
CA ASP A 2 -52.53 52.02 45.66
C ASP A 2 -53.13 52.05 44.25
N ALA A 3 -52.58 52.91 43.38
CA ALA A 3 -51.51 52.52 42.46
C ALA A 3 -51.40 53.47 41.24
N ALA A 4 -50.15 53.70 40.84
CA ALA A 4 -49.66 54.08 39.50
C ALA A 4 -49.95 55.49 38.97
N ALA A 5 -49.01 56.40 39.24
CA ALA A 5 -48.89 57.70 38.59
C ALA A 5 -48.25 57.58 37.18
N ARG A 6 -48.96 58.12 36.19
CA ARG A 6 -48.49 58.60 34.88
C ARG A 6 -48.50 60.12 34.91
N GLU A 7 -47.53 60.77 34.27
CA GLU A 7 -47.55 62.13 33.67
C GLU A 7 -46.10 62.45 33.21
N ALA A 8 -45.76 63.26 32.21
CA ALA A 8 -46.50 64.05 31.22
C ALA A 8 -45.51 64.43 30.08
N GLN A 9 -46.08 64.85 28.95
CA GLN A 9 -45.44 65.48 27.78
C GLN A 9 -44.57 66.71 28.12
N GLY A 10 -43.48 66.88 27.37
CA GLY A 10 -42.71 68.13 27.31
C GLY A 10 -42.02 68.30 25.96
N SER A 11 -42.66 69.05 25.07
CA SER A 11 -42.15 69.49 23.76
C SER A 11 -40.97 70.46 23.94
N LEU A 12 -39.85 70.21 23.28
CA LEU A 12 -38.76 71.18 23.14
C LEU A 12 -38.26 71.19 21.68
N GLU A 13 -38.73 72.17 20.93
CA GLU A 13 -38.12 72.65 19.69
C GLU A 13 -36.69 73.11 19.97
N TRP A 14 -35.71 72.53 19.26
CA TRP A 14 -34.36 73.10 19.15
C TRP A 14 -34.03 73.32 17.68
N ARG A 15 -34.00 74.59 17.30
CA ARG A 15 -33.60 75.09 15.99
C ARG A 15 -32.07 75.12 15.96
N VAL A 16 -31.44 74.34 15.08
CA VAL A 16 -29.99 74.41 14.83
C VAL A 16 -29.75 74.94 13.42
N THR A 17 -29.03 76.06 13.36
CA THR A 17 -28.56 76.74 12.15
C THR A 17 -27.53 75.90 11.41
N VAL A 18 -27.75 75.68 10.11
CA VAL A 18 -26.82 74.97 9.23
C VAL A 18 -25.65 75.90 8.87
N PRO A 19 -24.37 75.49 9.07
CA PRO A 19 -23.24 76.22 8.52
C PRO A 19 -23.06 75.88 7.04
N GLU A 20 -23.14 76.89 6.17
CA GLU A 20 -22.64 76.83 4.80
C GLU A 20 -21.12 76.61 4.83
N GLY A 21 -20.64 75.59 4.10
CA GLY A 21 -19.20 75.38 3.91
C GLY A 21 -18.69 73.97 4.24
N ALA A 22 -19.31 72.94 3.68
CA ALA A 22 -18.63 71.67 3.49
C ALA A 22 -18.56 71.41 1.98
N SER A 23 -17.41 71.66 1.39
CA SER A 23 -17.08 71.16 0.06
C SER A 23 -17.17 69.63 0.12
N VAL A 24 -18.28 69.09 -0.35
CA VAL A 24 -18.44 67.65 -0.57
C VAL A 24 -17.39 67.27 -1.61
N THR A 25 -16.29 66.67 -1.16
CA THR A 25 -15.48 65.84 -2.03
C THR A 25 -16.40 64.72 -2.48
N VAL A 26 -16.93 64.86 -3.70
CA VAL A 26 -17.63 63.77 -4.38
C VAL A 26 -16.57 62.69 -4.56
N GLU A 27 -16.52 61.73 -3.63
CA GLU A 27 -15.92 60.45 -3.93
C GLU A 27 -16.62 59.98 -5.20
N HIS A 28 -15.86 59.93 -6.30
CA HIS A 28 -16.34 59.33 -7.53
C HIS A 28 -16.72 57.92 -7.14
N GLU A 29 -18.02 57.65 -7.00
CA GLU A 29 -18.51 56.30 -6.78
C GLU A 29 -17.94 55.45 -7.90
N ALA A 30 -16.92 54.64 -7.58
CA ALA A 30 -16.31 53.72 -8.54
C ALA A 30 -17.46 53.02 -9.25
N GLY A 31 -17.54 53.21 -10.57
CA GLY A 31 -18.71 52.80 -11.32
C GLY A 31 -19.00 51.33 -11.04
N VAL A 32 -20.28 50.91 -11.09
CA VAL A 32 -20.64 49.50 -10.92
C VAL A 32 -19.76 48.58 -11.80
N ALA A 33 -19.34 49.09 -12.97
CA ALA A 33 -18.36 48.46 -13.86
C ALA A 33 -16.94 48.33 -13.28
N GLU A 34 -16.41 49.33 -12.58
CA GLU A 34 -15.09 49.26 -11.94
C GLU A 34 -15.08 48.32 -10.73
N ARG A 35 -16.18 48.32 -9.93
CA ARG A 35 -16.34 47.36 -8.84
C ARG A 35 -16.49 45.93 -9.37
N ALA A 36 -17.24 45.74 -10.44
CA ALA A 36 -17.36 44.45 -11.12
C ALA A 36 -16.01 43.99 -11.71
N TRP A 37 -15.24 44.91 -12.31
CA TRP A 37 -13.91 44.60 -12.84
C TRP A 37 -12.92 44.23 -11.73
N ALA A 38 -12.89 44.99 -10.63
CA ALA A 38 -12.07 44.68 -9.46
C ALA A 38 -12.43 43.31 -8.87
N TRP A 39 -13.72 42.97 -8.81
CA TRP A 39 -14.19 41.66 -8.36
C TRP A 39 -13.73 40.53 -9.29
N VAL A 40 -13.82 40.71 -10.62
CA VAL A 40 -13.32 39.73 -11.60
C VAL A 40 -11.81 39.54 -11.48
N VAL A 41 -11.05 40.63 -11.33
CA VAL A 41 -9.59 40.56 -11.13
C VAL A 41 -9.24 39.85 -9.82
N ALA A 42 -9.95 40.13 -8.72
CA ALA A 42 -9.77 39.43 -7.46
C ALA A 42 -10.09 37.92 -7.58
N CYS A 43 -11.16 37.55 -8.28
CA CYS A 43 -11.48 36.16 -8.58
C CYS A 43 -10.38 35.48 -9.41
N MET A 44 -9.82 36.17 -10.41
CA MET A 44 -8.72 35.63 -11.23
C MET A 44 -7.42 35.46 -10.43
N ILE A 45 -7.11 36.37 -9.51
CA ILE A 45 -5.97 36.26 -8.59
C ILE A 45 -6.17 35.10 -7.62
N ALA A 46 -7.36 34.98 -7.02
CA ALA A 46 -7.72 33.87 -6.13
C ALA A 46 -7.65 32.52 -6.85
N LEU A 47 -8.13 32.45 -8.10
CA LEU A 47 -8.04 31.27 -8.93
C LEU A 47 -6.57 30.92 -9.24
N ARG A 48 -5.73 31.89 -9.61
CA ARG A 48 -4.30 31.67 -9.82
C ARG A 48 -3.59 31.18 -8.55
N ALA A 49 -3.89 31.77 -7.39
CA ALA A 49 -3.31 31.35 -6.13
C ALA A 49 -3.74 29.92 -5.75
N ALA A 50 -5.01 29.57 -5.98
CA ALA A 50 -5.52 28.22 -5.78
C ALA A 50 -4.84 27.21 -6.73
N VAL A 51 -4.71 27.55 -8.02
CA VAL A 51 -4.02 26.72 -9.02
C VAL A 51 -2.54 26.56 -8.67
N ALA A 52 -1.85 27.62 -8.26
CA ALA A 52 -0.45 27.55 -7.85
C ALA A 52 -0.26 26.73 -6.57
N GLY A 53 -1.15 26.87 -5.59
CA GLY A 53 -1.17 26.06 -4.38
C GLY A 53 -1.40 24.58 -4.67
N PHE A 54 -2.33 24.27 -5.58
CA PHE A 54 -2.57 22.91 -6.07
C PHE A 54 -1.36 22.36 -6.83
N ALA A 55 -0.79 23.12 -7.75
CA ALA A 55 0.40 22.74 -8.51
C ALA A 55 1.58 22.43 -7.59
N ARG A 56 1.79 23.22 -6.53
CA ARG A 56 2.84 22.96 -5.54
C ARG A 56 2.60 21.66 -4.76
N LYS A 57 1.35 21.34 -4.42
CA LYS A 57 0.99 20.05 -3.81
C LYS A 57 1.24 18.88 -4.76
N VAL A 58 0.82 19.00 -6.03
CA VAL A 58 1.05 17.98 -7.07
C VAL A 58 2.54 17.77 -7.31
N TRP A 59 3.31 18.86 -7.40
CA TRP A 59 4.76 18.81 -7.51
C TRP A 59 5.39 18.08 -6.33
N LYS A 60 4.95 18.37 -5.11
CA LYS A 60 5.42 17.67 -3.92
C LYS A 60 5.10 16.18 -3.97
N ILE A 61 3.90 15.78 -4.39
CA ILE A 61 3.52 14.37 -4.54
C ILE A 61 4.41 13.65 -5.56
N GLY A 62 4.72 14.30 -6.69
CA GLY A 62 5.58 13.74 -7.73
C GLY A 62 7.06 13.71 -7.34
N ALA A 63 7.53 14.70 -6.58
CA ALA A 63 8.91 14.77 -6.09
C ALA A 63 9.17 13.77 -4.95
N ASP A 64 8.20 13.59 -4.05
CA ASP A 64 8.29 12.66 -2.92
C ASP A 64 8.24 11.20 -3.40
N ASP A 65 7.52 10.90 -4.49
CA ASP A 65 7.43 9.56 -5.08
C ASP A 65 7.40 9.62 -6.63
N PRO A 66 8.58 9.61 -7.29
CA PRO A 66 8.67 9.76 -8.74
C PRO A 66 7.95 8.63 -9.49
N ARG A 67 7.74 7.47 -8.85
CA ARG A 67 7.04 6.32 -9.45
C ARG A 67 5.58 6.65 -9.74
N ARG A 68 4.95 7.53 -8.95
CA ARG A 68 3.56 7.98 -9.19
C ARG A 68 3.44 8.86 -10.42
N ALA A 69 4.41 9.75 -10.63
CA ALA A 69 4.47 10.58 -11.84
C ALA A 69 4.66 9.71 -13.09
N VAL A 70 5.57 8.73 -13.00
CA VAL A 70 5.79 7.72 -14.04
C VAL A 70 4.50 6.95 -14.31
N HIS A 71 3.78 6.50 -13.28
CA HIS A 71 2.51 5.79 -13.47
C HIS A 71 1.49 6.62 -14.27
N GLY A 72 1.34 7.92 -13.95
CA GLY A 72 0.50 8.82 -14.73
C GLY A 72 0.92 8.91 -16.21
N LEU A 73 2.23 8.99 -16.47
CA LEU A 73 2.77 8.96 -17.85
C LEU A 73 2.48 7.64 -18.55
N LYS A 74 2.60 6.50 -17.85
CA LYS A 74 2.29 5.17 -18.39
C LYS A 74 0.83 5.06 -18.81
N VAL A 75 -0.10 5.52 -17.96
CA VAL A 75 -1.54 5.52 -18.29
C VAL A 75 -1.78 6.37 -19.54
N GLY A 76 -1.22 7.57 -19.61
CA GLY A 76 -1.31 8.44 -20.79
C GLY A 76 -0.74 7.79 -22.05
N LEU A 77 0.39 7.12 -21.95
CA LEU A 77 0.98 6.38 -23.06
C LEU A 77 0.10 5.21 -23.51
N ALA A 78 -0.42 4.41 -22.58
CA ALA A 78 -1.31 3.29 -22.90
C ALA A 78 -2.58 3.74 -23.61
N LEU A 79 -3.18 4.85 -23.17
CA LEU A 79 -4.32 5.48 -23.84
C LEU A 79 -3.94 5.95 -25.25
N THR A 80 -2.80 6.61 -25.40
CA THR A 80 -2.30 7.09 -26.69
C THR A 80 -2.05 5.93 -27.66
N LEU A 81 -1.41 4.86 -27.19
CA LEU A 81 -1.15 3.66 -27.99
C LEU A 81 -2.44 2.99 -28.45
N VAL A 82 -3.42 2.81 -27.55
CA VAL A 82 -4.74 2.30 -27.93
C VAL A 82 -5.38 3.19 -28.98
N SER A 83 -5.40 4.51 -28.79
CA SER A 83 -5.96 5.44 -29.78
C SER A 83 -5.27 5.36 -31.14
N VAL A 84 -3.93 5.31 -31.17
CA VAL A 84 -3.15 5.18 -32.41
C VAL A 84 -3.48 3.89 -33.15
N VAL A 85 -3.60 2.76 -32.45
CA VAL A 85 -3.99 1.48 -33.06
C VAL A 85 -5.33 1.60 -33.79
N TYR A 86 -6.31 2.31 -33.23
CA TYR A 86 -7.60 2.54 -33.89
C TYR A 86 -7.56 3.59 -35.01
N TYR A 87 -6.60 4.52 -35.00
CA TYR A 87 -6.42 5.43 -36.13
C TYR A 87 -5.82 4.72 -37.36
N THR A 88 -5.21 3.55 -37.18
CA THR A 88 -4.74 2.75 -38.32
C THR A 88 -5.90 1.99 -38.99
N ARG A 89 -6.20 2.35 -40.25
CA ARG A 89 -7.28 1.76 -41.07
C ARG A 89 -7.36 0.22 -41.05
N PRO A 90 -6.28 -0.56 -41.24
CA PRO A 90 -6.39 -2.01 -41.31
C PRO A 90 -6.89 -2.66 -40.00
N VAL A 91 -6.62 -2.05 -38.84
CA VAL A 91 -7.11 -2.56 -37.55
C VAL A 91 -8.54 -2.06 -37.27
N TYR A 92 -8.87 -0.83 -37.68
CA TYR A 92 -10.22 -0.30 -37.57
C TYR A 92 -11.24 -1.12 -38.36
N ASP A 93 -10.91 -1.47 -39.61
CA ASP A 93 -11.78 -2.25 -40.50
C ASP A 93 -11.90 -3.72 -40.05
N GLY A 94 -10.85 -4.29 -39.44
CA GLY A 94 -10.82 -5.69 -39.02
C GLY A 94 -11.39 -6.00 -37.62
N VAL A 95 -11.36 -5.03 -36.69
CA VAL A 95 -11.77 -5.24 -35.28
C VAL A 95 -13.09 -4.51 -34.95
N GLY A 96 -13.67 -3.82 -35.94
CA GLY A 96 -14.90 -3.06 -35.81
C GLY A 96 -14.69 -1.70 -35.14
N GLY A 97 -15.50 -0.71 -35.53
CA GLY A 97 -15.35 0.70 -35.12
C GLY A 97 -15.60 1.00 -33.63
N ASN A 98 -15.56 0.01 -32.74
CA ASN A 98 -15.95 0.14 -31.34
C ASN A 98 -14.74 0.41 -30.39
N ALA A 99 -13.94 1.42 -30.73
CA ALA A 99 -12.74 1.82 -29.98
C ALA A 99 -13.00 2.15 -28.49
N MET A 100 -14.24 2.49 -28.15
CA MET A 100 -14.68 2.81 -26.79
C MET A 100 -14.35 1.69 -25.80
N TRP A 101 -14.51 0.41 -26.18
CA TRP A 101 -14.25 -0.71 -25.28
C TRP A 101 -12.78 -0.90 -24.96
N ALA A 102 -11.88 -0.63 -25.92
CA ALA A 102 -10.45 -0.68 -25.69
C ALA A 102 -10.00 0.45 -24.76
N VAL A 103 -10.46 1.69 -25.00
CA VAL A 103 -10.15 2.85 -24.15
C VAL A 103 -10.68 2.65 -22.73
N MET A 104 -11.95 2.23 -22.59
CA MET A 104 -12.53 1.90 -21.28
C MET A 104 -11.79 0.76 -20.58
N THR A 105 -11.26 -0.20 -21.35
CA THR A 105 -10.42 -1.26 -20.79
C THR A 105 -9.15 -0.69 -20.19
N VAL A 106 -8.44 0.18 -20.90
CA VAL A 106 -7.24 0.83 -20.34
C VAL A 106 -7.57 1.59 -19.07
N VAL A 107 -8.58 2.45 -19.08
CA VAL A 107 -8.95 3.27 -17.92
C VAL A 107 -9.27 2.41 -16.69
N VAL A 108 -9.91 1.25 -16.88
CA VAL A 108 -10.39 0.43 -15.76
C VAL A 108 -9.36 -0.62 -15.30
N VAL A 109 -8.56 -1.17 -16.23
CA VAL A 109 -7.61 -2.26 -15.98
C VAL A 109 -6.24 -1.73 -15.55
N PHE A 110 -5.82 -0.57 -16.06
CA PHE A 110 -4.50 -0.03 -15.74
C PHE A 110 -4.44 0.34 -14.26
N GLU A 111 -3.45 -0.21 -13.58
CA GLU A 111 -3.25 -0.16 -12.13
C GLU A 111 -1.81 0.22 -11.82
N TYR A 112 -1.58 0.63 -10.58
CA TYR A 112 -0.26 1.10 -10.15
C TYR A 112 0.81 0.01 -10.26
N THR A 113 0.47 -1.22 -9.87
CA THR A 113 1.37 -2.37 -9.90
C THR A 113 1.11 -3.28 -11.09
N VAL A 114 2.14 -4.01 -11.52
CA VAL A 114 2.03 -5.03 -12.57
C VAL A 114 1.01 -6.10 -12.16
N GLY A 115 1.08 -6.59 -10.91
CA GLY A 115 0.11 -7.55 -10.38
C GLY A 115 -1.33 -7.04 -10.41
N GLY A 116 -1.55 -5.74 -10.14
CA GLY A 116 -2.85 -5.10 -10.28
C GLY A 116 -3.40 -5.15 -11.71
N CYS A 117 -2.54 -4.85 -12.69
CA CYS A 117 -2.90 -4.89 -14.11
C CYS A 117 -3.18 -6.30 -14.58
N MET A 118 -2.35 -7.28 -14.16
CA MET A 118 -2.57 -8.70 -14.48
C MET A 118 -3.87 -9.21 -13.87
N TYR A 119 -4.10 -8.94 -12.58
CA TYR A 119 -5.31 -9.30 -11.85
C TYR A 119 -6.57 -8.75 -12.54
N LYS A 120 -6.61 -7.44 -12.83
CA LYS A 120 -7.77 -6.83 -13.47
C LYS A 120 -7.91 -7.27 -14.93
N GLY A 121 -6.82 -7.36 -15.68
CA GLY A 121 -6.84 -7.79 -17.08
C GLY A 121 -7.39 -9.20 -17.23
N PHE A 122 -6.87 -10.14 -16.43
CA PHE A 122 -7.34 -11.53 -16.42
C PHE A 122 -8.81 -11.62 -16.00
N ASN A 123 -9.19 -10.99 -14.88
CA ASN A 123 -10.58 -10.99 -14.43
C ASN A 123 -11.54 -10.35 -15.44
N ARG A 124 -11.11 -9.30 -16.17
CA ARG A 124 -11.92 -8.70 -17.23
C ARG A 124 -12.13 -9.69 -18.36
N ALA A 125 -11.06 -10.33 -18.85
CA ALA A 125 -11.16 -11.29 -19.94
C ALA A 125 -12.09 -12.46 -19.58
N VAL A 126 -11.90 -13.07 -18.40
CA VAL A 126 -12.72 -14.21 -17.94
C VAL A 126 -14.17 -13.79 -17.70
N ALA A 127 -14.40 -12.65 -17.05
CA ALA A 127 -15.76 -12.17 -16.77
C ALA A 127 -16.53 -11.79 -18.04
N THR A 128 -15.87 -11.14 -19.01
CA THR A 128 -16.51 -10.78 -20.28
C THR A 128 -16.79 -12.04 -21.12
N ALA A 129 -15.85 -13.00 -21.18
CA ALA A 129 -16.06 -14.26 -21.88
C ALA A 129 -17.19 -15.08 -21.28
N SER A 130 -17.22 -15.24 -19.96
CA SER A 130 -18.28 -16.01 -19.27
C SER A 130 -19.64 -15.32 -19.36
N ALA A 131 -19.70 -14.00 -19.22
CA ALA A 131 -20.92 -13.23 -19.41
C ALA A 131 -21.44 -13.32 -20.85
N GLY A 132 -20.55 -13.21 -21.84
CA GLY A 132 -20.90 -13.36 -23.26
C GLY A 132 -21.45 -14.76 -23.56
N LEU A 133 -20.78 -15.81 -23.11
CA LEU A 133 -21.21 -17.19 -23.32
C LEU A 133 -22.57 -17.47 -22.66
N LEU A 134 -22.76 -17.03 -21.41
CA LEU A 134 -24.05 -17.18 -20.74
C LEU A 134 -25.16 -16.37 -21.41
N ALA A 135 -24.87 -15.15 -21.88
CA ALA A 135 -25.85 -14.35 -22.58
C ALA A 135 -26.27 -14.97 -23.93
N LEU A 136 -25.33 -15.56 -24.67
CA LEU A 136 -25.63 -16.33 -25.88
C LEU A 136 -26.49 -17.55 -25.56
N GLY A 137 -26.18 -18.30 -24.50
CA GLY A 137 -26.98 -19.44 -24.07
C GLY A 137 -28.41 -19.04 -23.68
N VAL A 138 -28.57 -17.96 -22.92
CA VAL A 138 -29.88 -17.43 -22.55
C VAL A 138 -30.66 -16.96 -23.78
N SER A 139 -30.03 -16.24 -24.70
CA SER A 139 -30.66 -15.77 -25.93
C SER A 139 -31.11 -16.93 -26.82
N TRP A 140 -30.30 -17.99 -26.94
CA TRP A 140 -30.68 -19.21 -27.65
C TRP A 140 -31.90 -19.91 -27.04
N VAL A 141 -31.97 -20.00 -25.70
CA VAL A 141 -33.15 -20.55 -25.00
C VAL A 141 -34.39 -19.66 -25.22
N ALA A 142 -34.22 -18.34 -25.16
CA ALA A 142 -35.30 -17.38 -25.34
C ALA A 142 -35.90 -17.45 -26.75
N ASP A 143 -35.05 -17.50 -27.79
CA ASP A 143 -35.45 -17.65 -29.20
C ASP A 143 -36.25 -18.94 -29.44
N LYS A 144 -35.86 -20.05 -28.80
CA LYS A 144 -36.59 -21.32 -28.89
C LYS A 144 -37.92 -21.35 -28.13
N SER A 145 -38.18 -20.38 -27.26
CA SER A 145 -39.37 -20.35 -26.40
C SER A 145 -40.54 -19.54 -26.98
N GLY A 146 -40.33 -18.85 -28.10
CA GLY A 146 -41.33 -18.06 -28.81
C GLY A 146 -41.52 -16.63 -28.27
N ASP A 147 -42.03 -15.75 -29.13
CA ASP A 147 -42.01 -14.28 -28.98
C ASP A 147 -42.63 -13.75 -27.68
N LYS A 148 -43.61 -14.45 -27.10
CA LYS A 148 -44.26 -14.03 -25.84
C LYS A 148 -43.41 -14.33 -24.61
N LEU A 149 -42.64 -15.41 -24.64
CA LEU A 149 -41.82 -15.86 -23.51
C LEU A 149 -40.39 -15.32 -23.59
N GLU A 150 -39.90 -14.99 -24.78
CA GLU A 150 -38.57 -14.44 -25.01
C GLU A 150 -38.22 -13.25 -24.09
N PRO A 151 -39.01 -12.15 -24.03
CA PRO A 151 -38.69 -11.01 -23.15
C PRO A 151 -38.76 -11.36 -21.67
N ILE A 152 -39.60 -12.34 -21.29
CA ILE A 152 -39.73 -12.81 -19.90
C ILE A 152 -38.49 -13.62 -19.51
N ILE A 153 -37.99 -14.49 -20.39
CA ILE A 153 -36.78 -15.29 -20.16
C ILE A 153 -35.54 -14.38 -20.08
N LEU A 154 -35.41 -13.42 -21.00
CA LEU A 154 -34.32 -12.45 -21.00
C LEU A 154 -34.33 -11.58 -19.73
N SER A 155 -35.49 -11.04 -19.35
CA SER A 155 -35.61 -10.19 -18.16
C SER A 155 -35.45 -11.00 -16.87
N GLY A 156 -36.01 -12.21 -16.80
CA GLY A 156 -35.91 -13.10 -15.65
C GLY A 156 -34.48 -13.60 -15.41
N SER A 157 -33.78 -14.00 -16.47
CA SER A 157 -32.36 -14.40 -16.38
C SER A 157 -31.46 -13.23 -15.99
N LEU A 158 -31.71 -12.02 -16.50
CA LEU A 158 -31.04 -10.79 -16.07
C LEU A 158 -31.20 -10.56 -14.57
N PHE A 159 -32.42 -10.61 -14.08
CA PHE A 159 -32.69 -10.45 -12.65
C PHE A 159 -31.96 -11.52 -11.82
N LEU A 160 -32.11 -12.80 -12.17
CA LEU A 160 -31.53 -13.90 -11.41
C LEU A 160 -30.00 -13.89 -11.42
N LEU A 161 -29.37 -13.73 -12.58
CA LEU A 161 -27.90 -13.74 -12.69
C LEU A 161 -27.28 -12.49 -12.07
N ALA A 162 -27.89 -11.31 -12.25
CA ALA A 162 -27.41 -10.10 -11.60
C ALA A 162 -27.55 -10.17 -10.08
N ALA A 163 -28.68 -10.70 -9.57
CA ALA A 163 -28.90 -10.89 -8.14
C ALA A 163 -27.91 -11.92 -7.56
N ALA A 164 -27.74 -13.07 -8.20
CA ALA A 164 -26.81 -14.12 -7.77
C ALA A 164 -25.35 -13.62 -7.78
N ALA A 165 -24.93 -12.96 -8.87
CA ALA A 165 -23.60 -12.38 -8.98
C ALA A 165 -23.37 -11.31 -7.90
N THR A 166 -24.34 -10.41 -7.67
CA THR A 166 -24.25 -9.39 -6.62
C THR A 166 -24.18 -10.03 -5.23
N PHE A 167 -24.99 -11.05 -4.98
CA PHE A 167 -24.98 -11.78 -3.70
C PHE A 167 -23.64 -12.46 -3.44
N SER A 168 -23.01 -13.02 -4.48
CA SER A 168 -21.69 -13.65 -4.36
C SER A 168 -20.61 -12.71 -3.79
N ARG A 169 -20.76 -11.39 -3.96
CA ARG A 169 -19.83 -10.37 -3.43
C ARG A 169 -19.87 -10.24 -1.91
N PHE A 170 -20.90 -10.75 -1.25
CA PHE A 170 -20.94 -10.82 0.21
C PHE A 170 -20.11 -11.99 0.76
N ILE A 171 -19.72 -12.94 -0.07
CA ILE A 171 -18.84 -14.04 0.32
C ILE A 171 -17.40 -13.47 0.39
N PRO A 172 -16.73 -13.49 1.57
CA PRO A 172 -15.43 -12.83 1.75
C PRO A 172 -14.35 -13.31 0.78
N THR A 173 -14.33 -14.61 0.45
CA THR A 173 -13.37 -15.20 -0.49
C THR A 173 -13.57 -14.68 -1.92
N VAL A 174 -14.82 -14.58 -2.37
CA VAL A 174 -15.16 -14.00 -3.68
C VAL A 174 -14.86 -12.51 -3.69
N LYS A 175 -15.21 -11.77 -2.64
CA LYS A 175 -14.91 -10.34 -2.53
C LYS A 175 -13.41 -10.05 -2.60
N ALA A 176 -12.60 -10.82 -1.89
CA ALA A 176 -11.16 -10.62 -1.89
C ALA A 176 -10.51 -10.94 -3.24
N ARG A 177 -11.09 -11.87 -4.03
CA ARG A 177 -10.43 -12.45 -5.22
C ARG A 177 -11.04 -12.07 -6.56
N PHE A 178 -12.32 -11.73 -6.60
CA PHE A 178 -13.07 -11.62 -7.85
C PHE A 178 -14.04 -10.45 -7.87
N ASP A 179 -14.05 -9.55 -6.88
CA ASP A 179 -15.01 -8.43 -6.80
C ASP A 179 -15.04 -7.56 -8.07
N TYR A 180 -13.86 -7.32 -8.66
CA TYR A 180 -13.75 -6.68 -9.97
C TYR A 180 -14.38 -7.52 -11.09
N GLY A 181 -14.02 -8.80 -11.18
CA GLY A 181 -14.55 -9.72 -12.20
C GLY A 181 -16.07 -9.88 -12.12
N VAL A 182 -16.64 -9.99 -10.92
CA VAL A 182 -18.09 -10.05 -10.69
C VAL A 182 -18.77 -8.75 -11.15
N THR A 183 -18.16 -7.59 -10.91
CA THR A 183 -18.68 -6.31 -11.42
C THR A 183 -18.71 -6.27 -12.95
N ILE A 184 -17.60 -6.68 -13.59
CA ILE A 184 -17.52 -6.75 -15.06
C ILE A 184 -18.48 -7.78 -15.63
N PHE A 185 -18.67 -8.91 -14.96
CA PHE A 185 -19.63 -9.93 -15.35
C PHE A 185 -21.05 -9.36 -15.38
N ILE A 186 -21.48 -8.72 -14.29
CA ILE A 186 -22.82 -8.11 -14.19
C ILE A 186 -22.99 -7.06 -15.29
N LEU A 187 -22.01 -6.17 -15.46
CA LEU A 187 -22.05 -5.10 -16.46
C LEU A 187 -22.15 -5.69 -17.87
N THR A 188 -21.31 -6.66 -18.20
CA THR A 188 -21.25 -7.27 -19.53
C THR A 188 -22.52 -8.05 -19.81
N PHE A 189 -22.96 -8.91 -18.90
CA PHE A 189 -24.17 -9.71 -19.04
C PHE A 189 -25.39 -8.80 -19.22
N SER A 190 -25.54 -7.77 -18.38
CA SER A 190 -26.64 -6.81 -18.50
C SER A 190 -26.64 -6.08 -19.83
N LEU A 191 -25.47 -5.62 -20.28
CA LEU A 191 -25.37 -4.87 -21.52
C LEU A 191 -25.63 -5.77 -22.73
N VAL A 192 -25.17 -7.02 -22.72
CA VAL A 192 -25.48 -8.00 -23.79
C VAL A 192 -26.95 -8.41 -23.76
N ALA A 193 -27.55 -8.67 -22.59
CA ALA A 193 -28.97 -9.00 -22.48
C ALA A 193 -29.88 -7.87 -23.01
N VAL A 194 -29.55 -6.60 -22.71
CA VAL A 194 -30.31 -5.43 -23.21
C VAL A 194 -30.03 -5.16 -24.70
N SER A 195 -28.79 -5.32 -25.16
CA SER A 195 -28.42 -5.06 -26.56
C SER A 195 -28.84 -6.18 -27.50
N GLY A 196 -28.87 -7.43 -27.01
CA GLY A 196 -29.15 -8.62 -27.81
C GLY A 196 -30.59 -8.71 -28.29
N TYR A 197 -31.52 -8.09 -27.57
CA TYR A 197 -32.90 -7.92 -28.04
C TYR A 197 -33.02 -7.05 -29.31
N ARG A 198 -31.98 -6.29 -29.68
CA ARG A 198 -32.03 -5.30 -30.78
C ARG A 198 -31.17 -5.63 -31.99
N VAL A 199 -30.35 -6.69 -31.95
CA VAL A 199 -29.33 -6.94 -32.98
C VAL A 199 -29.29 -8.42 -33.35
N ASP A 200 -29.63 -8.74 -34.60
CA ASP A 200 -29.65 -10.11 -35.14
C ASP A 200 -28.26 -10.77 -35.23
N GLN A 201 -27.17 -9.97 -35.15
CA GLN A 201 -25.78 -10.43 -35.21
C GLN A 201 -25.04 -10.31 -33.87
N LEU A 202 -25.56 -10.99 -32.84
CA LEU A 202 -24.97 -11.04 -31.51
C LEU A 202 -23.53 -11.55 -31.48
N LEU A 203 -23.20 -12.52 -32.35
CA LEU A 203 -21.89 -13.16 -32.39
C LEU A 203 -20.79 -12.22 -32.91
N ASP A 204 -21.05 -11.50 -33.99
CA ASP A 204 -20.11 -10.54 -34.57
C ASP A 204 -19.84 -9.37 -33.60
N LEU A 205 -20.91 -8.88 -32.95
CA LEU A 205 -20.80 -7.85 -31.93
C LEU A 205 -19.97 -8.34 -30.72
N ALA A 206 -20.14 -9.59 -30.29
CA ALA A 206 -19.37 -10.19 -29.21
C ALA A 206 -17.91 -10.38 -29.59
N GLN A 207 -17.62 -10.86 -30.80
CA GLN A 207 -16.25 -11.05 -31.30
C GLN A 207 -15.49 -9.72 -31.39
N GLN A 208 -16.12 -8.65 -31.89
CA GLN A 208 -15.53 -7.32 -31.90
C GLN A 208 -15.24 -6.81 -30.48
N ARG A 209 -16.17 -6.98 -29.54
CA ARG A 209 -15.96 -6.55 -28.14
C ARG A 209 -14.83 -7.33 -27.47
N MET A 210 -14.76 -8.65 -27.66
CA MET A 210 -13.71 -9.48 -27.09
C MET A 210 -12.33 -9.11 -27.62
N SER A 211 -12.22 -8.89 -28.94
CA SER A 211 -10.95 -8.51 -29.57
C SER A 211 -10.50 -7.09 -29.18
N THR A 212 -11.40 -6.10 -29.14
CA THR A 212 -11.09 -4.74 -28.66
C THR A 212 -10.65 -4.72 -27.18
N ILE A 213 -11.30 -5.50 -26.32
CA ILE A 213 -10.90 -5.67 -24.90
C ILE A 213 -9.52 -6.35 -24.81
N ALA A 214 -9.27 -7.40 -25.61
CA ALA A 214 -7.99 -8.10 -25.61
C ALA A 214 -6.84 -7.16 -26.01
N ILE A 215 -7.01 -6.34 -27.05
CA ILE A 215 -6.02 -5.33 -27.46
C ILE A 215 -5.74 -4.35 -26.31
N GLY A 216 -6.79 -3.86 -25.64
CA GLY A 216 -6.65 -2.97 -24.48
C GLY A 216 -5.85 -3.61 -23.34
N ILE A 217 -6.14 -4.87 -23.00
CA ILE A 217 -5.39 -5.62 -21.96
C ILE A 217 -3.93 -5.79 -22.36
N ILE A 218 -3.65 -6.20 -23.60
CA ILE A 218 -2.29 -6.42 -24.09
C ILE A 218 -1.46 -5.14 -23.99
N ILE A 219 -2.02 -4.00 -24.43
CA ILE A 219 -1.33 -2.71 -24.35
C ILE A 219 -1.09 -2.30 -22.90
N CYS A 220 -2.07 -2.48 -22.00
CA CYS A 220 -1.88 -2.20 -20.58
C CYS A 220 -0.71 -3.00 -20.00
N LEU A 221 -0.69 -4.31 -20.25
CA LEU A 221 0.35 -5.19 -19.73
C LEU A 221 1.71 -4.86 -20.31
N ALA A 222 1.80 -4.62 -21.62
CA ALA A 222 3.04 -4.25 -22.28
C ALA A 222 3.64 -2.96 -21.67
N VAL A 223 2.84 -1.91 -21.53
CA VAL A 223 3.29 -0.64 -20.95
C VAL A 223 3.69 -0.81 -19.48
N CYS A 224 2.92 -1.56 -18.68
CA CYS A 224 3.20 -1.76 -17.26
C CYS A 224 4.49 -2.53 -16.99
N VAL A 225 4.77 -3.55 -17.80
CA VAL A 225 5.93 -4.43 -17.63
C VAL A 225 7.21 -3.79 -18.20
N VAL A 226 7.12 -3.13 -19.35
CA VAL A 226 8.30 -2.59 -20.06
C VAL A 226 8.79 -1.27 -19.45
N ILE A 227 7.87 -0.36 -19.08
CA ILE A 227 8.23 0.98 -18.62
C ILE A 227 8.30 0.97 -17.10
N TRP A 228 9.51 0.93 -16.53
CA TRP A 228 9.79 1.00 -15.07
C TRP A 228 8.77 0.24 -14.21
N PRO A 229 8.77 -1.11 -14.27
CA PRO A 229 7.74 -1.92 -13.62
C PRO A 229 7.71 -1.68 -12.11
N VAL A 230 6.50 -1.58 -11.55
CA VAL A 230 6.27 -1.52 -10.11
C VAL A 230 5.60 -2.82 -9.70
N TRP A 231 6.28 -3.58 -8.83
CA TRP A 231 5.85 -4.91 -8.43
C TRP A 231 5.20 -4.88 -7.04
N ALA A 232 4.00 -5.43 -6.92
CA ALA A 232 3.27 -5.57 -5.66
C ALA A 232 4.04 -6.41 -4.65
N GLY A 233 4.72 -7.47 -5.11
CA GLY A 233 5.58 -8.30 -4.25
C GLY A 233 6.71 -7.51 -3.60
N GLN A 234 7.40 -6.67 -4.38
CA GLN A 234 8.45 -5.78 -3.88
C GLN A 234 7.91 -4.71 -2.93
N GLU A 235 6.75 -4.11 -3.23
CA GLU A 235 6.13 -3.10 -2.35
C GLU A 235 5.71 -3.72 -1.01
N LEU A 236 5.14 -4.93 -1.02
CA LEU A 236 4.83 -5.68 0.20
C LEU A 236 6.08 -5.95 1.02
N HIS A 237 7.15 -6.41 0.35
CA HIS A 237 8.42 -6.72 0.99
C HIS A 237 9.03 -5.50 1.68
N LEU A 238 9.12 -4.36 0.97
CA LEU A 238 9.62 -3.10 1.51
C LEU A 238 8.73 -2.58 2.65
N LEU A 239 7.41 -2.74 2.55
CA LEU A 239 6.49 -2.36 3.61
C LEU A 239 6.74 -3.18 4.88
N THR A 240 6.95 -4.49 4.75
CA THR A 240 7.25 -5.38 5.89
C THR A 240 8.56 -4.99 6.59
N VAL A 241 9.63 -4.75 5.83
CA VAL A 241 10.92 -4.25 6.36
C VAL A 241 10.74 -2.93 7.10
N ARG A 242 10.12 -1.93 6.44
CA ARG A 242 9.93 -0.60 7.03
C ARG A 242 9.06 -0.64 8.29
N ASN A 243 8.07 -1.51 8.34
CA ASN A 243 7.20 -1.64 9.51
C ASN A 243 7.96 -2.22 10.72
N MET A 244 8.85 -3.19 10.52
CA MET A 244 9.73 -3.70 11.58
C MET A 244 10.67 -2.61 12.11
N GLU A 245 11.32 -1.85 11.23
CA GLU A 245 12.22 -0.75 11.64
C GLU A 245 11.49 0.33 12.45
N LYS A 246 10.27 0.69 12.01
CA LYS A 246 9.46 1.67 12.74
C LYS A 246 9.03 1.14 14.10
N LEU A 247 8.70 -0.14 14.19
CA LEU A 247 8.36 -0.78 15.45
C LEU A 247 9.57 -0.75 16.41
N ALA A 248 10.75 -1.12 15.91
CA ALA A 248 12.01 -1.08 16.65
C ALA A 248 12.29 0.31 17.22
N ALA A 249 12.24 1.35 16.37
CA ALA A 249 12.46 2.74 16.78
C ALA A 249 11.40 3.25 17.76
N THR A 250 10.16 2.75 17.65
CA THR A 250 9.07 3.14 18.55
C THR A 250 9.26 2.54 19.95
N VAL A 251 9.68 1.28 20.06
CA VAL A 251 9.94 0.62 21.36
C VAL A 251 10.99 1.40 22.15
N GLU A 252 12.13 1.70 21.51
CA GLU A 252 13.18 2.55 22.11
C GLU A 252 12.63 3.93 22.48
N GLY A 253 11.96 4.61 21.55
CA GLY A 253 11.44 5.95 21.77
C GLY A 253 10.40 6.05 22.89
N CYS A 254 9.52 5.05 23.06
CA CYS A 254 8.54 5.03 24.14
C CYS A 254 9.21 4.89 25.52
N VAL A 255 10.22 4.01 25.64
CA VAL A 255 10.93 3.82 26.91
C VAL A 255 11.81 5.01 27.25
N GLU A 256 12.53 5.54 26.25
CA GLU A 256 13.28 6.79 26.41
C GLU A 256 12.38 7.94 26.86
N ASP A 257 11.21 8.11 26.24
CA ASP A 257 10.26 9.17 26.62
C ASP A 257 9.65 8.95 28.03
N TYR A 258 9.47 7.70 28.48
CA TYR A 258 8.96 7.40 29.84
C TYR A 258 9.96 7.72 30.95
N PHE A 259 11.24 7.35 30.74
CA PHE A 259 12.32 7.52 31.70
C PHE A 259 13.07 8.85 31.54
N ALA A 260 12.76 9.66 30.53
CA ALA A 260 13.32 10.98 30.39
C ALA A 260 12.81 11.93 31.47
N ALA A 261 13.71 12.73 32.05
CA ALA A 261 13.39 13.84 32.94
C ALA A 261 12.79 15.03 32.16
N LYS A 262 11.71 14.82 31.42
CA LYS A 262 11.00 15.86 30.65
C LYS A 262 9.79 16.38 31.44
N PRO A 263 9.44 17.68 31.33
CA PRO A 263 8.19 18.18 31.89
C PRO A 263 6.99 17.52 31.19
N ALA A 264 5.90 17.28 31.94
CA ALA A 264 4.68 16.57 31.53
C ALA A 264 3.94 17.12 30.29
N GLN A 265 4.44 18.21 29.68
CA GLN A 265 3.87 18.90 28.52
C GLN A 265 4.77 18.87 27.26
N ALA A 266 5.90 18.15 27.30
CA ALA A 266 6.68 17.92 26.09
C ALA A 266 5.87 17.06 25.11
N GLN A 267 5.67 17.55 23.88
CA GLN A 267 5.05 16.75 22.81
C GLN A 267 5.82 15.44 22.63
N ALA A 268 5.07 14.33 22.57
CA ALA A 268 5.62 13.01 22.27
C ALA A 268 6.48 13.10 21.01
N SER A 269 7.67 12.50 21.07
CA SER A 269 8.57 12.52 19.93
C SER A 269 7.88 11.90 18.71
N PRO A 270 8.06 12.41 17.48
CA PRO A 270 7.49 11.77 16.29
C PRO A 270 8.00 10.31 16.09
N LYS A 271 9.04 9.92 16.84
CA LYS A 271 9.56 8.55 16.91
C LYS A 271 8.65 7.58 17.68
N SER A 272 7.95 8.04 18.74
CA SER A 272 7.09 7.18 19.57
C SER A 272 5.70 6.90 18.98
N GLU A 273 5.36 7.47 17.82
CA GLU A 273 4.10 7.18 17.11
C GLU A 273 4.25 6.25 15.89
N GLY A 274 5.45 5.72 15.64
CA GLY A 274 5.74 4.88 14.48
C GLY A 274 4.86 3.63 14.37
N TYR A 275 4.46 3.05 15.50
CA TYR A 275 3.57 1.88 15.58
C TYR A 275 2.21 2.09 14.89
N LYS A 276 1.68 3.32 14.82
CA LYS A 276 0.38 3.61 14.19
C LYS A 276 0.35 3.21 12.72
N CYS A 277 1.47 3.32 12.01
CA CYS A 277 1.51 2.93 10.61
C CYS A 277 1.43 1.40 10.43
N VAL A 278 1.93 0.63 11.41
CA VAL A 278 1.83 -0.83 11.46
C VAL A 278 0.39 -1.25 11.77
N LEU A 279 -0.28 -0.57 12.70
CA LEU A 279 -1.69 -0.85 13.00
C LEU A 279 -2.60 -0.61 11.78
N ASN A 280 -2.28 0.39 10.96
CA ASN A 280 -3.06 0.77 9.77
C ASN A 280 -2.63 0.05 8.47
N SER A 281 -1.62 -0.82 8.49
CA SER A 281 -1.07 -1.43 7.27
C SER A 281 -1.86 -2.63 6.76
N LYS A 282 -2.76 -3.23 7.55
CA LYS A 282 -3.45 -4.49 7.20
C LYS A 282 -4.08 -4.49 5.80
N ALA A 283 -4.84 -3.45 5.47
CA ALA A 283 -5.52 -3.38 4.17
C ALA A 283 -4.52 -3.29 3.00
N SER A 284 -3.43 -2.54 3.17
CA SER A 284 -2.35 -2.48 2.18
C SER A 284 -1.60 -3.81 2.07
N GLU A 285 -1.30 -4.48 3.18
CA GLU A 285 -0.61 -5.78 3.18
C GLU A 285 -1.44 -6.85 2.47
N ASP A 286 -2.72 -6.97 2.83
CA ASP A 286 -3.64 -7.96 2.25
C ASP A 286 -3.85 -7.72 0.74
N SER A 287 -3.98 -6.46 0.33
CA SER A 287 -4.13 -6.11 -1.09
C SER A 287 -2.86 -6.40 -1.89
N GLN A 288 -1.69 -5.96 -1.43
CA GLN A 288 -0.41 -6.22 -2.12
C GLN A 288 -0.11 -7.73 -2.18
N ALA A 289 -0.35 -8.48 -1.10
CA ALA A 289 -0.16 -9.94 -1.08
C ALA A 289 -1.09 -10.69 -2.03
N ASN A 290 -2.29 -10.16 -2.30
CA ASN A 290 -3.19 -10.72 -3.30
C ASN A 290 -2.73 -10.39 -4.72
N LEU A 291 -2.31 -9.15 -4.97
CA LEU A 291 -1.83 -8.71 -6.29
C LEU A 291 -0.51 -9.37 -6.69
N ALA A 292 0.42 -9.54 -5.75
CA ALA A 292 1.72 -10.15 -5.98
C ALA A 292 1.66 -11.59 -6.52
N ARG A 293 0.56 -12.31 -6.25
CA ARG A 293 0.34 -13.68 -6.76
C ARG A 293 0.09 -13.73 -8.26
N TRP A 294 -0.32 -12.62 -8.86
CA TRP A 294 -0.59 -12.51 -10.29
C TRP A 294 0.66 -12.10 -11.08
N GLU A 295 1.75 -11.80 -10.40
CA GLU A 295 2.97 -11.32 -11.03
C GLU A 295 3.79 -12.49 -11.59
N PRO A 296 4.40 -12.33 -12.78
CA PRO A 296 5.45 -13.22 -13.21
C PRO A 296 6.64 -13.19 -12.23
N PRO A 297 7.50 -14.23 -12.23
CA PRO A 297 8.75 -14.20 -11.47
C PRO A 297 9.57 -12.97 -11.83
N HIS A 298 10.10 -12.28 -10.82
CA HIS A 298 10.84 -11.02 -11.02
C HIS A 298 11.86 -10.80 -9.89
N GLY A 299 13.04 -10.28 -10.25
CA GLY A 299 14.10 -10.00 -9.28
C GLY A 299 14.47 -11.22 -8.42
N ARG A 300 14.29 -11.09 -7.11
CA ARG A 300 14.52 -12.18 -6.13
C ARG A 300 13.25 -12.98 -5.80
N PHE A 301 12.10 -12.61 -6.35
CA PHE A 301 10.84 -13.31 -6.15
C PHE A 301 10.65 -14.35 -7.24
N GLY A 302 10.92 -15.61 -6.88
CA GLY A 302 10.73 -16.75 -7.76
C GLY A 302 9.25 -17.12 -7.98
N PHE A 303 9.05 -18.15 -8.80
CA PHE A 303 7.73 -18.74 -9.02
C PHE A 303 7.16 -19.29 -7.69
N ARG A 304 5.86 -19.07 -7.44
CA ARG A 304 5.16 -19.49 -6.20
C ARG A 304 5.78 -18.96 -4.90
N HIS A 305 6.36 -17.76 -4.92
CA HIS A 305 6.85 -17.09 -3.71
C HIS A 305 5.77 -17.00 -2.61
N PRO A 306 6.10 -17.23 -1.33
CA PRO A 306 5.11 -17.38 -0.25
C PRO A 306 4.59 -16.03 0.29
N TYR A 307 3.97 -15.21 -0.56
CA TYR A 307 3.42 -13.90 -0.18
C TYR A 307 2.40 -13.94 0.98
N ALA A 308 1.77 -15.09 1.22
CA ALA A 308 0.88 -15.28 2.37
C ALA A 308 1.60 -15.23 3.73
N GLN A 309 2.91 -15.48 3.78
CA GLN A 309 3.66 -15.42 5.04
C GLN A 309 3.98 -13.97 5.43
N TYR A 310 4.12 -13.06 4.47
CA TYR A 310 4.27 -11.62 4.77
C TYR A 310 3.07 -11.06 5.54
N THR A 311 1.85 -11.52 5.26
CA THR A 311 0.67 -11.08 6.02
C THR A 311 0.63 -11.67 7.43
N LYS A 312 1.27 -12.84 7.66
CA LYS A 312 1.47 -13.38 9.02
C LYS A 312 2.52 -12.62 9.80
N VAL A 313 3.64 -12.26 9.16
CA VAL A 313 4.64 -11.34 9.75
C VAL A 313 3.97 -10.01 10.09
N GLY A 314 3.15 -9.46 9.19
CA GLY A 314 2.33 -8.27 9.43
C GLY A 314 1.36 -8.42 10.59
N ALA A 315 0.74 -9.59 10.77
CA ALA A 315 -0.11 -9.88 11.92
C ALA A 315 0.68 -9.92 13.24
N ALA A 316 1.83 -10.60 13.27
CA ALA A 316 2.71 -10.64 14.44
C ALA A 316 3.21 -9.23 14.83
N MET A 317 3.64 -8.43 13.85
CA MET A 317 4.03 -7.04 14.07
C MET A 317 2.88 -6.21 14.66
N ARG A 318 1.64 -6.40 14.18
CA ARG A 318 0.47 -5.72 14.74
C ARG A 318 0.18 -6.14 16.18
N HIS A 319 0.36 -7.42 16.53
CA HIS A 319 0.26 -7.87 17.93
C HIS A 319 1.27 -7.16 18.83
N CYS A 320 2.53 -7.05 18.39
CA CYS A 320 3.54 -6.27 19.10
C CYS A 320 3.18 -4.77 19.17
N ALA A 321 2.64 -4.21 18.08
CA ALA A 321 2.23 -2.80 18.03
C ALA A 321 1.10 -2.46 19.01
N TYR A 322 0.16 -3.37 19.28
CA TYR A 322 -0.87 -3.15 20.32
C TYR A 322 -0.26 -3.04 21.73
N CYS A 323 0.75 -3.84 22.05
CA CYS A 323 1.46 -3.73 23.33
C CYS A 323 2.24 -2.41 23.43
N ILE A 324 2.84 -1.96 22.33
CA ILE A 324 3.52 -0.66 22.25
C ILE A 324 2.54 0.50 22.35
N GLU A 325 1.34 0.38 21.80
CA GLU A 325 0.27 1.37 21.98
C GLU A 325 -0.14 1.51 23.45
N ALA A 326 -0.27 0.39 24.16
CA ALA A 326 -0.51 0.39 25.60
C ALA A 326 0.65 1.03 26.36
N LEU A 327 1.90 0.71 26.00
CA LEU A 327 3.09 1.34 26.60
C LEU A 327 3.11 2.85 26.36
N ASN A 328 2.87 3.29 25.12
CA ASN A 328 2.79 4.70 24.76
C ASN A 328 1.67 5.42 25.51
N SER A 329 0.57 4.73 25.81
CA SER A 329 -0.50 5.28 26.65
C SER A 329 -0.03 5.52 28.09
N CYS A 330 0.83 4.65 28.64
CA CYS A 330 1.48 4.88 29.94
C CYS A 330 2.44 6.08 29.90
N VAL A 331 3.17 6.30 28.80
CA VAL A 331 4.03 7.50 28.62
C VAL A 331 3.22 8.79 28.64
N ARG A 332 1.98 8.75 28.13
CA ARG A 332 1.10 9.93 28.03
C ARG A 332 0.17 10.11 29.22
N ALA A 333 0.20 9.20 30.19
CA ALA A 333 -0.64 9.27 31.36
C ALA A 333 -0.30 10.49 32.23
N GLU A 334 -1.32 11.13 32.79
CA GLU A 334 -1.17 12.26 33.73
C GLU A 334 -0.54 11.82 35.06
N VAL A 335 -0.82 10.57 35.47
CA VAL A 335 -0.26 9.96 36.67
C VAL A 335 0.83 8.98 36.24
N GLN A 336 2.10 9.37 36.43
CA GLN A 336 3.27 8.52 36.19
C GLN A 336 3.93 8.13 37.51
N ALA A 337 4.77 7.10 37.48
CA ALA A 337 5.59 6.74 38.63
C ALA A 337 6.52 7.92 38.99
N PRO A 338 6.75 8.20 40.28
CA PRO A 338 7.68 9.23 40.69
C PRO A 338 9.10 8.99 40.13
N GLU A 339 9.83 10.07 39.83
CA GLU A 339 11.17 10.01 39.20
C GLU A 339 12.19 9.18 39.99
N HIS A 340 12.08 9.14 41.32
CA HIS A 340 12.95 8.31 42.15
C HIS A 340 12.64 6.82 42.02
N VAL A 341 11.36 6.44 41.83
CA VAL A 341 10.93 5.05 41.60
C VAL A 341 11.30 4.61 40.18
N LYS A 342 11.15 5.51 39.18
CA LYS A 342 11.57 5.25 37.80
C LYS A 342 13.04 4.85 37.67
N ARG A 343 13.93 5.46 38.49
CA ARG A 343 15.37 5.11 38.47
C ARG A 343 15.67 3.66 38.87
N LEU A 344 14.79 3.02 39.63
CA LEU A 344 15.01 1.65 40.10
C LEU A 344 15.01 0.63 38.96
N LEU A 345 14.18 0.86 37.93
CA LEU A 345 14.06 -0.04 36.77
C LEU A 345 14.51 0.61 35.44
N GLY A 346 14.88 1.89 35.46
CA GLY A 346 15.17 2.66 34.24
C GLY A 346 16.24 2.01 33.36
N ASP A 347 17.36 1.60 33.95
CA ASP A 347 18.48 1.01 33.22
C ASP A 347 18.12 -0.33 32.58
N VAL A 348 17.44 -1.20 33.32
CA VAL A 348 17.06 -2.54 32.84
C VAL A 348 15.93 -2.46 31.81
N CYS A 349 14.94 -1.58 32.01
CA CYS A 349 13.89 -1.33 31.03
C CYS A 349 14.46 -0.73 29.73
N THR A 350 15.40 0.22 29.81
CA THR A 350 16.05 0.83 28.64
C THR A 350 16.90 -0.20 27.89
N ARG A 351 17.63 -1.05 28.63
CA ARG A 351 18.38 -2.16 28.05
C ARG A 351 17.46 -3.14 27.32
N LEU A 352 16.37 -3.57 27.95
CA LEU A 352 15.42 -4.49 27.33
C LEU A 352 14.80 -3.90 26.06
N ALA A 353 14.39 -2.62 26.10
CA ALA A 353 13.87 -1.92 24.94
C ALA A 353 14.86 -1.88 23.77
N SER A 354 16.14 -1.63 24.07
CA SER A 354 17.22 -1.67 23.08
C SER A 354 17.42 -3.06 22.49
N GLN A 355 17.35 -4.13 23.30
CA GLN A 355 17.44 -5.50 22.79
C GLN A 355 16.24 -5.87 21.91
N CYS A 356 15.01 -5.52 22.30
CA CYS A 356 13.83 -5.69 21.45
C CYS A 356 13.98 -4.97 20.10
N SER A 357 14.45 -3.72 20.13
CA SER A 357 14.71 -2.95 18.92
C SER A 357 15.81 -3.58 18.04
N ARG A 358 16.88 -4.08 18.65
CA ARG A 358 17.95 -4.81 17.95
C ARG A 358 17.41 -6.06 17.27
N VAL A 359 16.62 -6.89 17.96
CA VAL A 359 15.99 -8.09 17.38
C VAL A 359 15.11 -7.72 16.18
N LEU A 360 14.25 -6.70 16.31
CA LEU A 360 13.40 -6.24 15.21
C LEU A 360 14.21 -5.68 14.02
N LYS A 361 15.30 -4.95 14.27
CA LYS A 361 16.20 -4.42 13.22
C LYS A 361 16.96 -5.56 12.52
N GLU A 362 17.37 -6.58 13.25
CA GLU A 362 18.04 -7.75 12.68
C GLU A 362 17.07 -8.60 11.85
N ALA A 363 15.86 -8.85 12.35
CA ALA A 363 14.80 -9.51 11.59
C ALA A 363 14.44 -8.71 10.32
N SER A 364 14.37 -7.39 10.43
CA SER A 364 14.17 -6.49 9.28
C SER A 364 15.30 -6.62 8.26
N SER A 365 16.55 -6.64 8.71
CA SER A 365 17.74 -6.75 7.86
C SER A 365 17.80 -8.10 7.16
N SER A 366 17.49 -9.19 7.87
CA SER A 366 17.34 -10.55 7.31
C SER A 366 16.30 -10.59 6.19
N VAL A 367 15.11 -10.01 6.42
CA VAL A 367 14.08 -9.90 5.38
C VAL A 367 14.56 -9.03 4.22
N ALA A 368 15.07 -7.82 4.47
CA ALA A 368 15.53 -6.90 3.43
C ALA A 368 16.62 -7.51 2.52
N ALA A 369 17.54 -8.25 3.10
CA ALA A 369 18.59 -8.96 2.38
C ALA A 369 18.10 -10.26 1.74
N MET A 370 16.97 -10.81 2.18
CA MET A 370 16.50 -12.18 1.88
C MET A 370 17.56 -13.24 2.20
N THR A 371 18.20 -13.08 3.35
CA THR A 371 19.27 -13.94 3.84
C THR A 371 18.92 -14.56 5.19
N GLY A 372 19.48 -15.75 5.45
CA GLY A 372 19.34 -16.43 6.73
C GLY A 372 19.76 -15.53 7.91
N PRO A 373 19.05 -15.59 9.04
CA PRO A 373 19.33 -14.73 10.20
C PRO A 373 20.56 -15.22 10.98
N LYS A 374 21.77 -14.69 10.69
CA LYS A 374 23.02 -15.11 11.38
C LYS A 374 23.11 -14.64 12.83
N THR A 375 22.71 -13.39 13.08
CA THR A 375 22.88 -12.69 14.35
C THR A 375 21.57 -12.59 15.15
N LEU A 376 20.46 -13.04 14.56
CA LEU A 376 19.13 -12.92 15.18
C LEU A 376 19.02 -13.82 16.41
N ASP A 377 19.49 -15.06 16.34
CA ASP A 377 19.42 -16.01 17.46
C ASP A 377 20.19 -15.48 18.67
N PHE A 378 21.38 -14.90 18.44
CA PHE A 378 22.17 -14.24 19.47
C PHE A 378 21.43 -13.01 20.05
N ALA A 379 20.81 -12.18 19.19
CA ALA A 379 20.04 -11.03 19.65
C ALA A 379 18.81 -11.44 20.48
N VAL A 380 18.14 -12.54 20.11
CA VAL A 380 17.00 -13.10 20.87
C VAL A 380 17.47 -13.64 22.22
N ALA A 381 18.63 -14.31 22.28
CA ALA A 381 19.22 -14.75 23.54
C ALA A 381 19.57 -13.59 24.48
N ASP A 382 20.16 -12.51 23.94
CA ASP A 382 20.46 -11.29 24.70
C ASP A 382 19.17 -10.63 25.23
N MET A 383 18.12 -10.56 24.41
CA MET A 383 16.80 -10.04 24.80
C MET A 383 16.21 -10.87 25.94
N ASN A 384 16.23 -12.20 25.85
CA ASN A 384 15.71 -13.09 26.88
C ASN A 384 16.48 -12.98 28.19
N THR A 385 17.79 -12.78 28.13
CA THR A 385 18.60 -12.48 29.31
C THR A 385 18.13 -11.19 29.99
N ALA A 386 17.92 -10.11 29.22
CA ALA A 386 17.40 -8.85 29.75
C ALA A 386 15.96 -8.97 30.30
N VAL A 387 15.10 -9.84 29.73
CA VAL A 387 13.78 -10.16 30.30
C VAL A 387 13.93 -10.81 31.67
N HIS A 388 14.84 -11.77 31.83
CA HIS A 388 15.08 -12.43 33.11
C HIS A 388 15.65 -11.47 34.16
N GLU A 389 16.56 -10.56 33.79
CA GLU A 389 17.05 -9.49 34.66
C GLU A 389 15.87 -8.62 35.15
N LEU A 390 15.03 -8.14 34.23
CA LEU A 390 13.87 -7.30 34.58
C LEU A 390 12.87 -8.02 35.49
N GLN A 391 12.61 -9.31 35.25
CA GLN A 391 11.75 -10.12 36.10
C GLN A 391 12.33 -10.31 37.50
N GLY A 392 13.66 -10.42 37.62
CA GLY A 392 14.37 -10.46 38.89
C GLY A 392 14.18 -9.15 39.68
N ASP A 393 14.44 -8.02 39.04
CA ASP A 393 14.33 -6.70 39.66
C ASP A 393 12.89 -6.35 40.04
N LEU A 394 11.91 -6.70 39.20
CA LEU A 394 10.49 -6.55 39.51
C LEU A 394 10.07 -7.33 40.77
N ARG A 395 10.61 -8.53 40.98
CA ARG A 395 10.33 -9.34 42.18
C ARG A 395 11.02 -8.79 43.42
N ALA A 396 12.18 -8.15 43.26
CA ALA A 396 12.93 -7.52 44.35
C ALA A 396 12.39 -6.12 44.72
N LEU A 397 11.55 -5.51 43.88
CA LEU A 397 11.05 -4.14 44.06
C LEU A 397 10.16 -3.95 45.31
N PRO A 398 9.15 -4.79 45.62
CA PRO A 398 8.26 -4.54 46.76
C PRO A 398 8.96 -4.45 48.13
N PRO A 399 9.94 -5.32 48.47
CA PRO A 399 10.74 -5.17 49.69
C PRO A 399 11.53 -3.85 49.76
N VAL A 400 12.06 -3.37 48.62
CA VAL A 400 12.83 -2.11 48.55
C VAL A 400 11.92 -0.92 48.80
N LEU A 401 10.73 -0.90 48.21
CA LEU A 401 9.73 0.16 48.42
C LEU A 401 9.20 0.19 49.87
N ALA A 402 9.23 -0.94 50.59
CA ALA A 402 8.78 -1.02 51.98
C ALA A 402 9.81 -0.51 53.01
N LEU A 403 11.07 -0.30 52.60
CA LEU A 403 12.16 0.18 53.45
C LEU A 403 12.38 1.70 53.37
N GLU A 404 11.76 2.36 52.39
CA GLU A 404 11.81 3.80 52.17
C GLU A 404 10.79 4.54 53.10
N PRO A 405 11.03 5.82 53.45
CA PRO A 405 10.17 6.56 54.37
C PRO A 405 8.71 6.67 53.88
N ALA A 406 7.79 6.92 54.81
CA ALA A 406 6.32 6.79 54.73
C ALA A 406 5.56 7.54 53.61
N GLU A 407 6.26 8.17 52.67
CA GLU A 407 5.68 8.81 51.47
C GLU A 407 5.60 7.87 50.26
N MET A 408 6.19 6.67 50.32
CA MET A 408 6.23 5.72 49.21
C MET A 408 5.12 4.67 49.34
N SER A 409 4.04 4.81 48.58
CA SER A 409 2.99 3.79 48.52
C SER A 409 3.22 2.84 47.34
N LEU A 410 2.86 1.56 47.51
CA LEU A 410 2.85 0.58 46.42
C LEU A 410 2.00 1.06 45.23
N MET A 411 0.98 1.87 45.50
CA MET A 411 0.13 2.49 44.47
C MET A 411 0.92 3.44 43.55
N ASP A 412 1.91 4.16 44.07
CA ASP A 412 2.72 5.10 43.28
C ASP A 412 3.71 4.37 42.35
N ALA A 413 4.04 3.11 42.66
CA ALA A 413 4.87 2.25 41.84
C ALA A 413 4.09 1.44 40.77
N MET A 414 2.75 1.38 40.87
CA MET A 414 1.90 0.62 39.93
C MET A 414 2.10 0.98 38.44
N PRO A 415 2.28 2.25 38.05
CA PRO A 415 2.58 2.60 36.67
C PRO A 415 3.91 2.00 36.20
N LEU A 416 4.92 1.91 37.07
CA LEU A 416 6.22 1.32 36.73
C LEU A 416 6.12 -0.21 36.55
N PHE A 417 5.38 -0.89 37.44
CA PHE A 417 5.08 -2.33 37.25
C PHE A 417 4.36 -2.61 35.93
N THR A 418 3.45 -1.72 35.55
CA THR A 418 2.69 -1.82 34.29
C THR A 418 3.62 -1.65 33.09
N VAL A 419 4.48 -0.63 33.08
CA VAL A 419 5.47 -0.41 32.01
C VAL A 419 6.42 -1.59 31.87
N ALA A 420 6.96 -2.09 32.99
CA ALA A 420 7.87 -3.22 32.96
C ALA A 420 7.19 -4.52 32.47
N SER A 421 5.95 -4.76 32.89
CA SER A 421 5.15 -5.90 32.41
C SER A 421 4.84 -5.80 30.91
N LEU A 422 4.51 -4.59 30.43
CA LEU A 422 4.31 -4.34 29.00
C LEU A 422 5.60 -4.56 28.19
N LEU A 423 6.77 -4.21 28.73
CA LEU A 423 8.05 -4.49 28.05
C LEU A 423 8.36 -5.98 27.96
N ILE A 424 8.09 -6.75 29.01
CA ILE A 424 8.19 -8.22 28.98
C ILE A 424 7.25 -8.77 27.90
N GLU A 425 6.01 -8.30 27.86
CA GLU A 425 5.03 -8.71 26.84
C GLU A 425 5.48 -8.32 25.43
N ILE A 426 6.00 -7.11 25.22
CA ILE A 426 6.57 -6.66 23.92
C ILE A 426 7.72 -7.57 23.49
N SER A 427 8.55 -8.02 24.43
CA SER A 427 9.66 -8.95 24.15
C SER A 427 9.12 -10.29 23.63
N ALA A 428 8.13 -10.87 24.30
CA ALA A 428 7.46 -12.08 23.84
C ALA A 428 6.77 -11.91 22.48
N ARG A 429 6.16 -10.74 22.20
CA ARG A 429 5.59 -10.44 20.88
C ARG A 429 6.65 -10.24 19.80
N THR A 430 7.83 -9.76 20.17
CA THR A 430 8.98 -9.62 19.27
C THR A 430 9.50 -11.00 18.84
N GLU A 431 9.57 -11.98 19.75
CA GLU A 431 9.86 -13.37 19.39
C GLU A 431 8.83 -13.93 18.39
N GLY A 432 7.54 -13.67 18.61
CA GLY A 432 6.50 -14.08 17.65
C GLY A 432 6.65 -13.45 16.26
N VAL A 433 7.30 -12.27 16.15
CA VAL A 433 7.69 -11.70 14.85
C VAL A 433 8.85 -12.47 14.25
N VAL A 434 9.86 -12.83 15.05
CA VAL A 434 11.01 -13.65 14.64
C VAL A 434 10.55 -15.01 14.09
N ASP A 435 9.68 -15.72 14.81
CA ASP A 435 9.14 -17.02 14.37
C ASP A 435 8.44 -16.93 13.00
N ALA A 436 7.68 -15.85 12.80
CA ALA A 436 6.99 -15.60 11.54
C ALA A 436 7.98 -15.27 10.40
N VAL A 437 9.07 -14.55 10.71
CA VAL A 437 10.15 -14.24 9.77
C VAL A 437 10.93 -15.50 9.42
N GLU A 438 11.25 -16.36 10.38
CA GLU A 438 11.95 -17.62 10.14
C GLU A 438 11.10 -18.56 9.27
N THR A 439 9.80 -18.63 9.55
CA THR A 439 8.84 -19.37 8.70
C THR A 439 8.82 -18.82 7.27
N LEU A 440 8.82 -17.48 7.11
CA LEU A 440 8.91 -16.84 5.80
C LEU A 440 10.24 -17.18 5.11
N ALA A 441 11.37 -17.05 5.81
CA ALA A 441 12.71 -17.28 5.29
C ALA A 441 12.87 -18.72 4.80
N THR A 442 12.39 -19.69 5.58
CA THR A 442 12.41 -21.11 5.25
C THR A 442 11.59 -21.40 3.99
N LEU A 443 10.35 -20.91 3.92
CA LEU A 443 9.47 -21.15 2.77
C LEU A 443 9.88 -20.37 1.52
N ALA A 444 10.55 -19.24 1.69
CA ALA A 444 11.05 -18.41 0.59
C ALA A 444 12.47 -18.82 0.14
N ASN A 445 13.08 -19.82 0.77
CA ASN A 445 14.46 -20.25 0.53
C ASN A 445 15.44 -19.07 0.59
N PHE A 446 15.42 -18.31 1.68
CA PHE A 446 16.40 -17.26 1.90
C PHE A 446 17.81 -17.82 1.80
N LYS A 447 18.71 -17.06 1.16
CA LYS A 447 20.08 -17.51 0.95
C LYS A 447 20.78 -17.62 2.30
N GLN A 448 21.40 -18.76 2.56
CA GLN A 448 22.39 -18.85 3.62
C GLN A 448 23.63 -18.08 3.15
N VAL A 449 24.14 -17.18 3.98
CA VAL A 449 25.39 -16.48 3.67
C VAL A 449 26.49 -17.45 4.07
N GLU A 450 27.17 -18.05 3.10
CA GLU A 450 28.40 -18.80 3.36
C GLU A 450 29.42 -17.84 3.99
N ASP A 451 30.12 -18.28 5.03
CA ASP A 451 31.23 -17.53 5.63
C ASP A 451 32.39 -17.54 4.65
N ASP A 452 32.46 -16.53 3.76
CA ASP A 452 33.63 -16.25 2.93
C ASP A 452 34.76 -15.64 3.79
N ASP A 453 35.25 -16.39 4.79
CA ASP A 453 36.42 -16.00 5.60
C ASP A 453 37.43 -17.13 5.82
N ASP A 454 37.37 -18.23 5.06
CA ASP A 454 38.38 -19.31 5.11
C ASP A 454 38.76 -19.84 3.71
N ASN A 455 39.07 -18.96 2.76
CA ASN A 455 39.87 -19.39 1.60
C ASN A 455 40.83 -18.30 1.09
N ASN A 456 41.74 -17.87 1.96
CA ASN A 456 43.01 -17.32 1.52
C ASN A 456 44.13 -18.28 1.91
N GLY A 457 44.47 -19.22 1.02
CA GLY A 457 45.71 -19.99 1.19
C GLY A 457 45.73 -21.38 0.58
N GLN A 458 45.57 -21.51 -0.74
CA GLN A 458 46.45 -22.39 -1.53
C GLN A 458 46.29 -22.09 -3.02
N THR A 459 47.16 -21.22 -3.50
CA THR A 459 47.49 -21.14 -4.93
C THR A 459 48.26 -22.42 -5.27
N GLU A 460 47.59 -23.42 -5.84
CA GLU A 460 48.30 -24.50 -6.53
C GLU A 460 48.93 -23.91 -7.80
N MET A 461 50.23 -23.68 -7.70
CA MET A 461 51.12 -23.24 -8.75
C MET A 461 51.22 -24.36 -9.80
N LYS A 462 50.52 -24.19 -10.93
CA LYS A 462 50.67 -25.09 -12.09
C LYS A 462 52.03 -24.82 -12.75
N VAL A 463 53.04 -25.56 -12.33
CA VAL A 463 54.37 -25.57 -12.95
C VAL A 463 54.25 -26.19 -14.34
N HIS A 464 54.45 -25.35 -15.35
CA HIS A 464 54.66 -25.76 -16.73
C HIS A 464 56.14 -26.13 -16.90
N PRO A 465 56.50 -27.33 -17.38
CA PRO A 465 57.84 -27.57 -17.92
C PRO A 465 57.86 -27.28 -19.43
N LEU A 466 58.88 -26.51 -19.81
CA LEU A 466 59.27 -26.12 -21.17
C LEU A 466 59.86 -27.29 -21.98
N ASN A 467 59.57 -27.24 -23.29
CA ASN A 467 60.30 -27.69 -24.48
C ASN A 467 61.62 -28.48 -24.35
N VAL A 468 61.71 -29.55 -25.15
CA VAL A 468 62.91 -30.00 -25.90
C VAL A 468 62.46 -30.47 -27.31
N PRO A 469 63.26 -30.28 -28.39
CA PRO A 469 62.79 -30.17 -29.78
C PRO A 469 63.10 -31.36 -30.71
N ASP A 470 62.50 -31.28 -31.92
CA ASP A 470 62.83 -31.83 -33.25
C ASP A 470 63.26 -33.31 -33.43
N ASP A 471 62.53 -34.05 -34.29
CA ASP A 471 63.07 -34.60 -35.55
C ASP A 471 62.04 -35.38 -36.39
N ASP A 472 61.97 -34.98 -37.66
CA ASP A 472 61.83 -35.76 -38.92
C ASP A 472 60.62 -36.64 -39.32
N ALA A 473 60.30 -36.43 -40.61
CA ALA A 473 59.87 -37.38 -41.64
C ALA A 473 58.37 -37.70 -41.85
N SER A 474 57.84 -36.98 -42.86
CA SER A 474 57.37 -37.58 -44.13
C SER A 474 55.89 -37.97 -44.31
N THR A 475 55.39 -37.56 -45.48
CA THR A 475 54.51 -38.32 -46.40
C THR A 475 53.01 -37.95 -46.46
N GLN A 476 52.70 -37.11 -47.46
CA GLN A 476 51.66 -37.27 -48.51
C GLN A 476 50.20 -37.58 -48.14
N GLU A 477 49.28 -36.67 -48.45
CA GLU A 477 48.45 -36.61 -49.69
C GLU A 477 47.17 -37.46 -49.66
N ASN A 478 46.01 -36.77 -49.58
CA ASN A 478 44.92 -36.75 -50.58
C ASN A 478 43.71 -36.03 -49.94
N GLN A 479 43.31 -34.82 -50.36
CA GLN A 479 42.45 -34.50 -51.51
C GLN A 479 41.39 -35.59 -51.78
N THR A 480 40.07 -35.35 -51.83
CA THR A 480 39.40 -34.33 -52.65
C THR A 480 37.92 -34.25 -52.28
N THR A 481 37.37 -33.05 -52.41
CA THR A 481 35.95 -32.69 -52.59
C THR A 481 35.17 -33.56 -53.59
N LYS A 482 33.86 -33.79 -53.34
CA LYS A 482 32.73 -33.33 -54.21
C LYS A 482 31.36 -33.75 -53.66
N HIS A 483 30.41 -32.84 -53.85
CA HIS A 483 28.96 -32.89 -53.58
C HIS A 483 28.21 -33.39 -54.85
N PRO A 484 26.87 -33.26 -54.95
CA PRO A 484 25.75 -34.19 -54.68
C PRO A 484 25.23 -34.97 -55.91
N GLU A 485 24.28 -35.92 -55.73
CA GLU A 485 23.02 -36.02 -56.52
C GLU A 485 22.03 -37.11 -56.02
N GLN A 486 20.74 -36.74 -56.07
CA GLN A 486 19.49 -37.50 -56.31
C GLN A 486 19.17 -38.78 -55.50
N VAL A 487 18.03 -38.81 -54.77
CA VAL A 487 16.65 -39.14 -55.21
C VAL A 487 15.66 -38.62 -54.17
#